data_AF-A0A8J5BSU9-F1
#
_entry.id   AF-A0A8J5BSU9-F1
#
_cell.length_a   1.000
_cell.length_b   1.000
_cell.length_c   1.000
_cell.angle_alpha   90.00
_cell.angle_beta   90.00
_cell.angle_gamma   90.00
#
_symmetry.space_group_name_H-M   'P 1'
#
loop_
_entity.id
_entity.type
_entity.pdbx_description
1 polymer ?
#
loop_
_entity_poly.entity_id
_entity_poly.type
_entity_poly.pdbx_seq_one_letter_code
_entity_poly.pdbx_strand_id
1 'polypeptide(L)'
;MTGRKHGLNEGDDKTVKRAKTDSQSIEAKRASINSRIASLKAKQAAKDDGKKDTTKDPKSSVADRLARIKEKTAELQRKKLEKEREKEKEKTKPKEPERKPGKQSKKPYVAPVIGLDQEVHPLLLQIKEEQELKKNNPYLDTSAVSAKTDDFFDPQVDLPRARRPRALQFNAPGKYIAQAEELRYEAKMEAMRLQMEAEAEAKRAKREVGISVDERKYKVQAPPEVEWWDLPYVQTDEGFVGELKTDSELEQLVTCYIQHPVMIKAPWEAHLPQGPLPLHLTKREQKRIRKLSRAEKHKDQQDRIRLGLDPAPPPKVKLTNLISVLSSDSIKDPTSVEMRVRREVEARRLQHEQDNQERKLSKEERAQKIADKAERDKQTKGVFTAVFRIESLVDDQHRYKVNVNARQLHLTGITLLNPDFNLVVVEGAPKDVLRYKKLMMRRIHWTEAAPIREQDEGIKELPDLSRNKCTLVWEGQLLEQHFKRWTTETTEDQVSAVDLLKRNKVENYWIAAKGAQLA
;
A
#
# COMPACT_ATOMS: atom_id res chain seq x y z
N MET A 1 -38.71 57.72 42.52
CA MET A 1 -38.12 57.31 41.22
C MET A 1 -37.09 56.22 41.51
N THR A 2 -37.53 54.97 41.66
CA THR A 2 -37.62 53.92 40.62
C THR A 2 -36.27 53.31 40.24
N GLY A 3 -36.10 52.06 40.68
CA GLY A 3 -35.27 51.03 40.02
C GLY A 3 -34.05 50.59 40.84
N ARG A 4 -33.71 49.31 40.97
CA ARG A 4 -34.36 48.02 40.64
C ARG A 4 -33.48 46.96 41.33
N LYS A 5 -34.08 46.03 42.08
CA LYS A 5 -33.40 44.85 42.63
C LYS A 5 -32.91 43.95 41.47
N HIS A 6 -31.74 43.34 41.60
CA HIS A 6 -31.49 41.96 41.16
C HIS A 6 -30.24 41.40 41.86
N GLY A 7 -30.43 40.31 42.59
CA GLY A 7 -29.35 39.40 43.00
C GLY A 7 -29.13 38.33 41.93
N LEU A 8 -27.88 37.88 41.81
CA LEU A 8 -27.39 36.65 41.16
C LEU A 8 -26.06 36.33 41.88
N ASN A 9 -25.96 35.41 42.83
CA ASN A 9 -26.18 33.96 42.87
C ASN A 9 -24.96 33.13 42.40
N GLU A 10 -24.38 32.44 43.39
CA GLU A 10 -23.74 31.12 43.39
C GLU A 10 -23.21 30.56 42.06
N GLY A 11 -21.88 30.43 41.96
CA GLY A 11 -21.28 29.86 40.76
C GLY A 11 -19.90 29.20 40.89
N ASP A 12 -19.39 28.81 42.08
CA ASP A 12 -18.04 28.21 42.14
C ASP A 12 -17.83 27.02 43.10
N ASP A 13 -18.90 26.46 43.70
CA ASP A 13 -18.75 25.38 44.69
C ASP A 13 -19.09 23.96 44.15
N LYS A 14 -19.66 23.86 42.93
CA LYS A 14 -20.06 22.56 42.34
C LYS A 14 -18.92 21.85 41.58
N THR A 15 -17.98 22.59 41.00
CA THR A 15 -16.83 22.03 40.25
C THR A 15 -15.79 21.42 41.19
N VAL A 16 -15.52 22.07 42.33
CA VAL A 16 -14.59 21.56 43.34
C VAL A 16 -15.16 20.34 44.07
N LYS A 17 -16.47 20.31 44.35
CA LYS A 17 -17.14 19.14 44.93
C LYS A 17 -17.17 17.94 43.97
N ARG A 18 -17.40 18.14 42.66
CA ARG A 18 -17.33 17.05 41.66
C ARG A 18 -15.93 16.44 41.51
N ALA A 19 -14.88 17.27 41.51
CA ALA A 19 -13.50 16.78 41.43
C ALA A 19 -13.09 15.97 42.68
N LYS A 20 -13.60 16.32 43.87
CA LYS A 20 -13.42 15.53 45.10
C LYS A 20 -14.21 14.23 45.10
N THR A 21 -15.44 14.20 44.59
CA THR A 21 -16.23 12.96 44.50
C THR A 21 -15.65 11.98 43.48
N ASP A 22 -15.09 12.47 42.37
CA ASP A 22 -14.49 11.62 41.34
C ASP A 22 -13.13 11.04 41.76
N SER A 23 -12.32 11.80 42.50
CA SER A 23 -11.07 11.29 43.09
C SER A 23 -11.31 10.24 44.18
N GLN A 24 -12.30 10.45 45.05
CA GLN A 24 -12.71 9.45 46.05
C GLN A 24 -13.30 8.19 45.42
N SER A 25 -14.04 8.32 44.30
CA SER A 25 -14.55 7.20 43.49
C SER A 25 -13.43 6.37 42.85
N ILE A 26 -12.37 7.02 42.36
CA ILE A 26 -11.22 6.34 41.75
C ILE A 26 -10.38 5.62 42.81
N GLU A 27 -10.19 6.22 44.00
CA GLU A 27 -9.50 5.58 45.12
C GLU A 27 -10.27 4.38 45.68
N ALA A 28 -11.60 4.48 45.79
CA ALA A 28 -12.45 3.35 46.19
C ALA A 28 -12.38 2.19 45.18
N LYS A 29 -12.33 2.49 43.87
CA LYS A 29 -12.13 1.47 42.82
C LYS A 29 -10.74 0.83 42.89
N ARG A 30 -9.69 1.60 43.15
CA ARG A 30 -8.33 1.07 43.35
C ARG A 30 -8.23 0.19 44.59
N ALA A 31 -8.87 0.57 45.70
CA ALA A 31 -8.93 -0.24 46.92
C ALA A 31 -9.69 -1.56 46.69
N SER A 32 -10.79 -1.53 45.94
CA SER A 32 -11.56 -2.73 45.55
C SER A 32 -10.79 -3.67 44.62
N ILE A 33 -10.01 -3.12 43.68
CA ILE A 33 -9.13 -3.91 42.82
C ILE A 33 -8.01 -4.56 43.64
N ASN A 34 -7.41 -3.82 44.58
CA ASN A 34 -6.35 -4.33 45.43
C ASN A 34 -6.85 -5.42 46.40
N SER A 35 -8.07 -5.29 46.95
CA SER A 35 -8.68 -6.35 47.78
C SER A 35 -9.02 -7.60 46.96
N ARG A 36 -9.38 -7.43 45.68
CA ARG A 36 -9.61 -8.54 44.75
C ARG A 36 -8.30 -9.24 44.37
N ILE A 37 -7.20 -8.50 44.20
CA ILE A 37 -5.87 -9.06 43.99
C ILE A 37 -5.38 -9.80 45.24
N ALA A 38 -5.60 -9.24 46.43
CA ALA A 38 -5.24 -9.89 47.69
C ALA A 38 -6.02 -11.19 47.92
N SER A 39 -7.32 -11.21 47.64
CA SER A 39 -8.13 -12.43 47.75
C SER A 39 -7.79 -13.48 46.69
N LEU A 40 -7.39 -13.07 45.47
CA LEU A 40 -6.85 -13.97 44.46
C LEU A 40 -5.50 -14.56 44.87
N LYS A 41 -4.59 -13.75 45.42
CA LYS A 41 -3.31 -14.23 45.99
C LYS A 41 -3.53 -15.19 47.17
N ALA A 42 -4.50 -14.91 48.05
CA ALA A 42 -4.84 -15.79 49.16
C ALA A 42 -5.44 -17.12 48.67
N LYS A 43 -6.28 -17.10 47.63
CA LYS A 43 -6.78 -18.33 46.97
C LYS A 43 -5.68 -19.12 46.28
N GLN A 44 -4.64 -18.45 45.78
CA GLN A 44 -3.50 -19.09 45.14
C GLN A 44 -2.56 -19.72 46.19
N ALA A 45 -2.30 -19.02 47.30
CA ALA A 45 -1.56 -19.57 48.44
C ALA A 45 -2.27 -20.76 49.09
N ALA A 46 -3.60 -20.71 49.26
CA ALA A 46 -4.39 -21.83 49.78
C ALA A 46 -4.42 -23.05 48.83
N LYS A 47 -4.09 -22.86 47.54
CA LYS A 47 -3.97 -23.95 46.56
C LYS A 47 -2.59 -24.61 46.58
N ASP A 48 -1.57 -23.89 47.05
CA ASP A 48 -0.20 -24.39 47.16
C ASP A 48 0.04 -25.13 48.50
N ASP A 49 -0.70 -24.83 49.56
CA ASP A 49 -0.61 -25.53 50.86
C ASP A 49 -1.30 -26.91 50.89
N GLY A 50 -2.04 -27.28 49.84
CA GLY A 50 -2.75 -28.55 49.73
C GLY A 50 -1.93 -29.75 49.22
N LYS A 51 -0.59 -29.66 49.12
CA LYS A 51 0.22 -30.73 48.53
C LYS A 51 1.54 -31.00 49.28
N LYS A 52 1.42 -31.68 50.43
CA LYS A 52 2.41 -32.57 51.08
C LYS A 52 1.65 -33.86 51.38
N ASP A 53 2.05 -35.10 51.13
CA ASP A 53 3.24 -35.82 50.69
C ASP A 53 2.77 -36.85 49.61
N THR A 54 3.58 -37.44 48.71
CA THR A 54 4.42 -38.62 48.96
C THR A 54 5.47 -38.85 47.86
N THR A 55 6.64 -39.35 48.31
CA THR A 55 7.61 -40.25 47.63
C THR A 55 8.43 -39.80 46.41
N LYS A 56 9.73 -40.11 46.51
CA LYS A 56 10.87 -39.82 45.63
C LYS A 56 10.80 -40.60 44.30
N ASP A 57 11.31 -39.98 43.21
CA ASP A 57 12.26 -40.62 42.29
C ASP A 57 13.02 -39.58 41.41
N PRO A 58 14.24 -39.87 40.93
CA PRO A 58 15.21 -38.85 40.53
C PRO A 58 15.39 -38.68 39.00
N LYS A 59 15.72 -37.45 38.60
CA LYS A 59 16.24 -37.02 37.28
C LYS A 59 15.30 -37.15 36.07
N SER A 60 14.36 -36.21 35.92
CA SER A 60 13.87 -35.83 34.57
C SER A 60 14.91 -34.92 33.90
N SER A 61 15.66 -35.50 32.97
CA SER A 61 16.66 -34.82 32.17
C SER A 61 16.06 -33.64 31.40
N VAL A 62 16.84 -32.56 31.23
CA VAL A 62 16.52 -31.42 30.36
C VAL A 62 16.13 -31.88 28.94
N ALA A 63 16.62 -33.05 28.52
CA ALA A 63 16.24 -33.72 27.28
C ALA A 63 14.74 -34.08 27.20
N ASP A 64 14.11 -34.53 28.28
CA ASP A 64 12.67 -34.85 28.31
C ASP A 64 11.80 -33.59 28.24
N ARG A 65 12.27 -32.49 28.84
CA ARG A 65 11.59 -31.20 28.75
C ARG A 65 11.69 -30.64 27.33
N LEU A 66 12.86 -30.76 26.69
CA LEU A 66 13.04 -30.38 25.29
C LEU A 66 12.27 -31.28 24.32
N ALA A 67 12.15 -32.58 24.61
CA ALA A 67 11.33 -33.51 23.83
C ALA A 67 9.85 -33.14 23.91
N ARG A 68 9.32 -32.86 25.11
CA ARG A 68 7.94 -32.37 25.30
C ARG A 68 7.68 -31.00 24.66
N ILE A 69 8.69 -30.11 24.63
CA ILE A 69 8.55 -28.81 23.94
C ILE A 69 8.54 -29.03 22.43
N LYS A 70 9.43 -29.86 21.88
CA LYS A 70 9.45 -30.21 20.45
C LYS A 70 8.15 -30.87 20.01
N GLU A 71 7.64 -31.79 20.82
CA GLU A 71 6.38 -32.49 20.58
C GLU A 71 5.19 -31.51 20.59
N LYS A 72 5.10 -30.60 21.57
CA LYS A 72 4.09 -29.53 21.59
C LYS A 72 4.21 -28.55 20.43
N THR A 73 5.42 -28.23 19.99
CA THR A 73 5.61 -27.36 18.80
C THR A 73 5.22 -28.06 17.51
N ALA A 74 5.50 -29.36 17.38
CA ALA A 74 5.08 -30.17 16.25
C ALA A 74 3.56 -30.36 16.23
N GLU A 75 2.93 -30.52 17.39
CA GLU A 75 1.48 -30.61 17.53
C GLU A 75 0.79 -29.28 17.18
N LEU A 76 1.37 -28.15 17.55
CA LEU A 76 0.90 -26.81 17.13
C LEU A 76 1.06 -26.58 15.62
N GLN A 77 2.15 -27.06 15.02
CA GLN A 77 2.34 -27.01 13.57
C GLN A 77 1.35 -27.90 12.82
N ARG A 78 1.06 -29.11 13.34
CA ARG A 78 0.03 -30.00 12.80
C ARG A 78 -1.36 -29.37 12.88
N LYS A 79 -1.75 -28.79 14.03
CA LYS A 79 -3.03 -28.05 14.16
C LYS A 79 -3.12 -26.83 13.25
N LYS A 80 -1.99 -26.18 12.95
CA LYS A 80 -1.95 -25.06 12.01
C LYS A 80 -2.13 -25.52 10.56
N LEU A 81 -1.46 -26.60 10.16
CA LEU A 81 -1.63 -27.23 8.85
C LEU A 81 -3.03 -27.83 8.67
N GLU A 82 -3.62 -28.37 9.73
CA GLU A 82 -4.99 -28.89 9.72
C GLU A 82 -6.01 -27.76 9.59
N LYS A 83 -5.82 -26.62 10.28
CA LYS A 83 -6.59 -25.39 10.05
C LYS A 83 -6.39 -24.79 8.66
N GLU A 84 -5.21 -24.89 8.07
CA GLU A 84 -4.94 -24.44 6.70
C GLU A 84 -5.61 -25.35 5.67
N ARG A 85 -5.60 -26.69 5.88
CA ARG A 85 -6.33 -27.66 5.06
C ARG A 85 -7.85 -27.55 5.22
N GLU A 86 -8.35 -27.22 6.42
CA GLU A 86 -9.76 -26.91 6.65
C GLU A 86 -10.17 -25.62 5.92
N LYS A 87 -9.32 -24.58 5.93
CA LYS A 87 -9.54 -23.35 5.16
C LYS A 87 -9.46 -23.55 3.65
N GLU A 88 -8.62 -24.47 3.16
CA GLU A 88 -8.58 -24.85 1.74
C GLU A 88 -9.82 -25.65 1.34
N LYS A 89 -10.29 -26.58 2.19
CA LYS A 89 -11.56 -27.30 1.97
C LYS A 89 -12.79 -26.39 2.04
N GLU A 90 -12.72 -25.31 2.81
CA GLU A 90 -13.77 -24.28 2.88
C GLU A 90 -13.76 -23.35 1.65
N LYS A 91 -12.62 -23.21 0.96
CA LYS A 91 -12.50 -22.49 -0.33
C LYS A 91 -12.96 -23.30 -1.55
N THR A 92 -13.02 -24.64 -1.45
CA THR A 92 -13.42 -25.53 -2.56
C THR A 92 -14.86 -26.05 -2.47
N LYS A 93 -15.75 -25.41 -1.69
CA LYS A 93 -17.21 -25.68 -1.79
C LYS A 93 -17.85 -24.73 -2.80
N PRO A 94 -18.55 -25.23 -3.85
CA PRO A 94 -19.28 -24.38 -4.78
C PRO A 94 -20.40 -23.63 -4.04
N LYS A 95 -20.44 -22.30 -4.20
CA LYS A 95 -21.54 -21.47 -3.73
C LYS A 95 -22.74 -21.61 -4.67
N GLU A 96 -23.76 -22.29 -4.18
CA GLU A 96 -25.16 -22.12 -4.61
C GLU A 96 -25.72 -20.84 -3.96
N PRO A 97 -26.31 -19.88 -4.70
CA PRO A 97 -26.82 -18.64 -4.11
C PRO A 97 -28.29 -18.74 -3.68
N GLU A 98 -28.56 -18.52 -2.39
CA GLU A 98 -29.92 -18.31 -1.86
C GLU A 98 -30.46 -16.89 -2.13
N ARG A 99 -31.73 -16.85 -2.55
CA ARG A 99 -32.60 -15.69 -2.79
C ARG A 99 -33.23 -15.18 -1.48
N LYS A 100 -33.60 -13.89 -1.44
CA LYS A 100 -34.89 -13.37 -0.89
C LYS A 100 -35.28 -12.03 -1.60
N PRO A 101 -36.55 -11.58 -1.57
CA PRO A 101 -37.70 -12.25 -2.17
C PRO A 101 -38.54 -11.31 -3.07
N GLY A 102 -39.27 -11.94 -4.00
CA GLY A 102 -40.66 -11.58 -4.30
C GLY A 102 -40.94 -10.38 -5.21
N LYS A 103 -41.13 -10.64 -6.50
CA LYS A 103 -42.44 -10.44 -7.16
C LYS A 103 -42.46 -11.07 -8.57
N GLN A 104 -43.60 -11.68 -8.86
CA GLN A 104 -44.20 -11.93 -10.18
C GLN A 104 -43.86 -13.23 -10.94
N SER A 105 -44.87 -14.13 -10.91
CA SER A 105 -45.45 -14.91 -12.01
C SER A 105 -44.53 -15.54 -13.06
N LYS A 106 -44.50 -16.88 -13.04
CA LYS A 106 -43.94 -17.74 -14.08
C LYS A 106 -44.65 -17.54 -15.42
N LYS A 107 -43.89 -17.32 -16.50
CA LYS A 107 -44.21 -17.71 -17.87
C LYS A 107 -43.01 -18.46 -18.46
N PRO A 108 -43.20 -19.52 -19.26
CA PRO A 108 -42.11 -20.27 -19.87
C PRO A 108 -41.44 -19.51 -21.02
N TYR A 109 -40.17 -19.82 -21.19
CA TYR A 109 -39.24 -19.31 -22.21
C TYR A 109 -39.65 -19.79 -23.62
N VAL A 110 -39.70 -18.85 -24.57
CA VAL A 110 -39.97 -19.08 -26.00
C VAL A 110 -38.62 -19.03 -26.74
N ALA A 111 -38.26 -20.12 -27.42
CA ALA A 111 -37.19 -20.13 -28.42
C ALA A 111 -37.65 -19.38 -29.68
N PRO A 112 -36.75 -18.70 -30.43
CA PRO A 112 -37.15 -17.92 -31.58
C PRO A 112 -37.58 -18.84 -32.74
N VAL A 113 -38.79 -18.59 -33.22
CA VAL A 113 -39.44 -19.26 -34.35
C VAL A 113 -38.78 -18.79 -35.65
N ILE A 114 -38.27 -19.74 -36.44
CA ILE A 114 -38.06 -19.58 -37.89
C ILE A 114 -38.59 -20.84 -38.56
N GLY A 115 -39.81 -20.76 -39.13
CA GLY A 115 -40.26 -21.59 -40.25
C GLY A 115 -41.23 -22.75 -39.95
N LEU A 116 -42.50 -22.53 -40.32
CA LEU A 116 -43.64 -23.46 -40.48
C LEU A 116 -44.01 -24.36 -39.27
N ASP A 117 -44.98 -23.88 -38.49
CA ASP A 117 -45.77 -24.71 -37.58
C ASP A 117 -46.82 -25.51 -38.37
N GLN A 118 -46.51 -26.77 -38.68
CA GLN A 118 -47.54 -27.77 -39.01
C GLN A 118 -47.14 -29.13 -38.44
N GLU A 119 -47.94 -29.63 -37.50
CA GLU A 119 -47.74 -30.93 -36.86
C GLU A 119 -47.93 -32.05 -37.89
N VAL A 120 -46.91 -32.90 -38.05
CA VAL A 120 -46.96 -34.05 -38.96
C VAL A 120 -47.86 -35.13 -38.35
N HIS A 121 -48.84 -35.62 -39.13
CA HIS A 121 -49.84 -36.59 -38.68
C HIS A 121 -49.20 -37.87 -38.12
N PRO A 122 -49.68 -38.43 -36.99
CA PRO A 122 -49.02 -39.51 -36.24
C PRO A 122 -48.89 -40.87 -36.97
N LEU A 123 -49.44 -41.01 -38.17
CA LEU A 123 -49.28 -42.21 -39.03
C LEU A 123 -47.94 -42.22 -39.81
N LEU A 124 -47.22 -41.10 -39.88
CA LEU A 124 -45.92 -41.01 -40.57
C LEU A 124 -44.72 -41.31 -39.67
N LEU A 125 -44.93 -41.50 -38.35
CA LEU A 125 -43.88 -41.80 -37.37
C LEU A 125 -43.75 -43.31 -37.05
N GLN A 126 -44.63 -44.16 -37.60
CA GLN A 126 -44.67 -45.59 -37.29
C GLN A 126 -44.10 -46.52 -38.38
N ILE A 127 -43.59 -45.98 -39.50
CA ILE A 127 -42.95 -46.82 -40.52
C ILE A 127 -41.43 -46.74 -40.32
N LYS A 128 -40.94 -47.62 -39.45
CA LYS A 128 -39.52 -47.96 -39.39
C LYS A 128 -39.40 -49.49 -39.47
N GLU A 129 -39.43 -50.02 -40.68
CA GLU A 129 -38.76 -51.28 -40.99
C GLU A 129 -38.53 -51.48 -42.50
N GLU A 130 -37.47 -52.22 -42.77
CA GLU A 130 -36.67 -52.36 -43.99
C GLU A 130 -37.45 -52.78 -45.24
N GLN A 131 -37.26 -52.05 -46.35
CA GLN A 131 -37.20 -52.62 -47.69
C GLN A 131 -36.21 -51.82 -48.54
N GLU A 132 -35.18 -52.48 -49.08
CA GLU A 132 -34.28 -51.95 -50.09
C GLU A 132 -35.05 -51.57 -51.36
N LEU A 133 -35.51 -50.34 -51.43
CA LEU A 133 -36.15 -49.80 -52.64
C LEU A 133 -35.07 -49.28 -53.58
N LYS A 134 -34.69 -50.16 -54.52
CA LYS A 134 -34.04 -49.79 -55.78
C LYS A 134 -34.75 -48.58 -56.39
N LYS A 135 -34.07 -47.43 -56.42
CA LYS A 135 -34.54 -46.23 -57.12
C LYS A 135 -34.40 -46.42 -58.63
N ASN A 136 -35.28 -47.21 -59.22
CA ASN A 136 -35.47 -47.22 -60.67
C ASN A 136 -36.48 -46.11 -61.01
N ASN A 137 -35.99 -45.02 -61.61
CA ASN A 137 -36.84 -43.97 -62.16
C ASN A 137 -37.65 -44.55 -63.34
N PRO A 138 -38.99 -44.58 -63.29
CA PRO A 138 -39.84 -45.18 -64.34
C PRO A 138 -39.90 -44.37 -65.65
N TYR A 139 -39.12 -43.29 -65.77
CA TYR A 139 -39.00 -42.46 -66.97
C TYR A 139 -37.63 -42.56 -67.66
N LEU A 140 -36.73 -43.42 -67.17
CA LEU A 140 -35.40 -43.68 -67.78
C LEU A 140 -35.26 -45.09 -68.34
N ASP A 141 -36.36 -45.84 -68.45
CA ASP A 141 -36.38 -47.18 -69.00
C ASP A 141 -36.46 -47.13 -70.53
N THR A 142 -35.30 -47.11 -71.18
CA THR A 142 -35.15 -47.18 -72.65
C THR A 142 -34.86 -48.60 -73.13
N SER A 143 -35.32 -49.62 -72.41
CA SER A 143 -35.22 -51.02 -72.85
C SER A 143 -36.42 -51.51 -73.66
N ALA A 144 -37.18 -50.61 -74.29
CA ALA A 144 -38.36 -50.96 -75.08
C ALA A 144 -38.50 -50.20 -76.41
N VAL A 145 -37.40 -49.86 -77.09
CA VAL A 145 -37.42 -49.63 -78.55
C VAL A 145 -36.06 -50.01 -79.11
N SER A 146 -35.88 -51.28 -79.47
CA SER A 146 -34.83 -51.71 -80.39
C SER A 146 -35.47 -52.27 -81.64
N ALA A 147 -34.96 -51.77 -82.77
CA ALA A 147 -35.14 -52.24 -84.13
C ALA A 147 -36.52 -52.00 -84.78
N LYS A 148 -36.60 -50.88 -85.51
CA LYS A 148 -36.93 -50.88 -86.94
C LYS A 148 -36.62 -49.51 -87.57
N THR A 149 -35.57 -49.51 -88.40
CA THR A 149 -35.42 -48.76 -89.66
C THR A 149 -35.75 -47.27 -89.68
N ASP A 150 -34.72 -46.43 -89.57
CA ASP A 150 -34.78 -45.04 -90.08
C ASP A 150 -34.04 -44.96 -91.42
N ASP A 151 -34.84 -44.97 -92.49
CA ASP A 151 -34.48 -44.70 -93.88
C ASP A 151 -34.29 -43.19 -94.13
N PHE A 152 -33.52 -42.49 -93.31
CA PHE A 152 -33.10 -41.09 -93.57
C PHE A 152 -31.69 -40.84 -93.02
N PHE A 153 -30.68 -41.32 -93.75
CA PHE A 153 -29.27 -41.02 -93.52
C PHE A 153 -28.75 -40.11 -94.65
N ASP A 154 -28.42 -38.86 -94.32
CA ASP A 154 -27.84 -37.87 -95.24
C ASP A 154 -26.29 -37.90 -95.13
N PRO A 155 -25.54 -38.33 -96.18
CA PRO A 155 -24.10 -38.53 -96.10
C PRO A 155 -23.23 -37.26 -96.09
N GLN A 156 -23.80 -36.05 -96.02
CA GLN A 156 -23.04 -34.79 -96.11
C GLN A 156 -22.89 -34.00 -94.80
N VAL A 157 -23.26 -34.56 -93.65
CA VAL A 157 -23.19 -33.86 -92.35
C VAL A 157 -22.20 -34.52 -91.39
N ASP A 158 -21.04 -33.87 -91.17
CA ASP A 158 -20.08 -34.26 -90.12
C ASP A 158 -20.59 -33.82 -88.73
N LEU A 159 -20.99 -34.79 -87.90
CA LEU A 159 -21.37 -34.57 -86.50
C LEU A 159 -20.11 -34.46 -85.61
N PRO A 160 -19.92 -33.38 -84.82
CA PRO A 160 -18.77 -33.25 -83.93
C PRO A 160 -18.82 -34.32 -82.82
N ARG A 161 -17.66 -34.94 -82.55
CA ARG A 161 -17.45 -35.95 -81.50
C ARG A 161 -18.19 -35.61 -80.19
N ALA A 162 -19.08 -36.50 -79.76
CA ALA A 162 -19.75 -36.42 -78.48
C ALA A 162 -18.75 -36.26 -77.32
N ARG A 163 -18.84 -35.14 -76.59
CA ARG A 163 -18.07 -34.90 -75.37
C ARG A 163 -18.59 -35.83 -74.27
N ARG A 164 -17.71 -36.67 -73.71
CA ARG A 164 -18.02 -37.53 -72.55
C ARG A 164 -18.41 -36.64 -71.35
N PRO A 165 -19.48 -36.95 -70.59
CA PRO A 165 -19.81 -36.20 -69.39
C PRO A 165 -18.69 -36.39 -68.35
N ARG A 166 -18.16 -35.28 -67.82
CA ARG A 166 -17.18 -35.33 -66.71
C ARG A 166 -17.86 -35.92 -65.47
N ALA A 167 -17.24 -36.91 -64.85
CA ALA A 167 -17.72 -37.49 -63.60
C ALA A 167 -17.73 -36.43 -62.48
N LEU A 168 -18.80 -36.39 -61.68
CA LEU A 168 -18.91 -35.49 -60.54
C LEU A 168 -17.92 -35.92 -59.45
N GLN A 169 -16.92 -35.08 -59.17
CA GLN A 169 -15.98 -35.29 -58.08
C GLN A 169 -16.52 -34.62 -56.82
N PHE A 170 -17.18 -35.41 -55.97
CA PHE A 170 -17.72 -34.93 -54.70
C PHE A 170 -16.59 -34.68 -53.70
N ASN A 171 -16.54 -33.48 -53.13
CA ASN A 171 -15.63 -33.16 -52.04
C ASN A 171 -16.14 -33.75 -50.73
N ALA A 172 -15.22 -34.23 -49.89
CA ALA A 172 -15.57 -34.78 -48.59
C ALA A 172 -16.34 -33.75 -47.73
N PRO A 173 -17.39 -34.18 -47.00
CA PRO A 173 -18.17 -33.28 -46.16
C PRO A 173 -17.26 -32.62 -45.13
N GLY A 174 -17.40 -31.31 -44.95
CA GLY A 174 -16.58 -30.53 -44.01
C GLY A 174 -15.34 -29.85 -44.61
N LYS A 175 -14.86 -30.24 -45.80
CA LYS A 175 -13.68 -29.59 -46.43
C LYS A 175 -13.87 -28.08 -46.63
N TYR A 176 -15.01 -27.68 -47.18
CA TYR A 176 -15.35 -26.27 -47.40
C TYR A 176 -15.84 -25.57 -46.14
N ILE A 177 -16.31 -26.32 -45.13
CA ILE A 177 -16.70 -25.76 -43.84
C ILE A 177 -15.44 -25.33 -43.09
N ALA A 178 -14.40 -26.19 -43.05
CA ALA A 178 -13.10 -25.87 -42.48
C ALA A 178 -12.44 -24.69 -43.20
N GLN A 179 -12.44 -24.67 -44.54
CA GLN A 179 -11.91 -23.53 -45.30
C GLN A 179 -12.69 -22.23 -45.04
N ALA A 180 -14.02 -22.31 -44.88
CA ALA A 180 -14.82 -21.13 -44.55
C ALA A 180 -14.58 -20.64 -43.11
N GLU A 181 -14.31 -21.54 -42.16
CA GLU A 181 -13.93 -21.20 -40.79
C GLU A 181 -12.55 -20.55 -40.70
N GLU A 182 -11.57 -21.05 -41.47
CA GLU A 182 -10.25 -20.43 -41.63
C GLU A 182 -10.37 -19.01 -42.21
N LEU A 183 -11.12 -18.82 -43.30
CA LEU A 183 -11.35 -17.49 -43.87
C LEU A 183 -12.06 -16.52 -42.90
N ARG A 184 -13.01 -17.01 -42.09
CA ARG A 184 -13.65 -16.20 -41.04
C ARG A 184 -12.68 -15.84 -39.93
N TYR A 185 -11.78 -16.77 -39.58
CA TYR A 185 -10.74 -16.53 -38.59
C TYR A 185 -9.74 -15.48 -39.09
N GLU A 186 -9.28 -15.59 -40.35
CA GLU A 186 -8.42 -14.61 -41.00
C GLU A 186 -9.09 -13.22 -41.07
N ALA A 187 -10.35 -13.14 -41.52
CA ALA A 187 -11.09 -11.88 -41.56
C ALA A 187 -11.27 -11.25 -40.16
N LYS A 188 -11.46 -12.08 -39.13
CA LYS A 188 -11.54 -11.60 -37.74
C LYS A 188 -10.19 -11.08 -37.25
N MET A 189 -9.09 -11.74 -37.60
CA MET A 189 -7.73 -11.29 -37.27
C MET A 189 -7.37 -9.99 -38.00
N GLU A 190 -7.76 -9.86 -39.26
CA GLU A 190 -7.57 -8.64 -40.04
C GLU A 190 -8.40 -7.47 -39.49
N ALA A 191 -9.67 -7.71 -39.15
CA ALA A 191 -10.51 -6.70 -38.50
C ALA A 191 -9.94 -6.26 -37.14
N MET A 192 -9.42 -7.20 -36.34
CA MET A 192 -8.75 -6.89 -35.08
C MET A 192 -7.45 -6.10 -35.29
N ARG A 193 -6.68 -6.43 -36.33
CA ARG A 193 -5.46 -5.68 -36.69
C ARG A 193 -5.78 -4.26 -37.13
N LEU A 194 -6.79 -4.08 -37.98
CA LEU A 194 -7.27 -2.76 -38.42
C LEU A 194 -7.73 -1.91 -37.22
N GLN A 195 -8.44 -2.52 -36.26
CA GLN A 195 -8.82 -1.84 -35.01
C GLN A 195 -7.58 -1.41 -34.19
N MET A 196 -6.59 -2.29 -34.04
CA MET A 196 -5.35 -1.99 -33.33
C MET A 196 -4.54 -0.88 -34.01
N GLU A 197 -4.46 -0.88 -35.33
CA GLU A 197 -3.78 0.16 -36.12
C GLU A 197 -4.53 1.50 -35.99
N ALA A 198 -5.87 1.51 -36.11
CA ALA A 198 -6.68 2.71 -35.90
C ALA A 198 -6.56 3.26 -34.46
N GLU A 199 -6.52 2.40 -33.45
CA GLU A 199 -6.28 2.81 -32.07
C GLU A 199 -4.86 3.36 -31.86
N ALA A 200 -3.85 2.78 -32.51
CA ALA A 200 -2.47 3.25 -32.44
C ALA A 200 -2.29 4.61 -33.11
N GLU A 201 -2.92 4.82 -34.27
CA GLU A 201 -2.97 6.11 -34.95
C GLU A 201 -3.73 7.15 -34.11
N ALA A 202 -4.87 6.79 -33.54
CA ALA A 202 -5.60 7.66 -32.62
C ALA A 202 -4.76 8.04 -31.38
N LYS A 203 -3.96 7.10 -30.84
CA LYS A 203 -3.00 7.37 -29.76
C LYS A 203 -1.86 8.29 -30.20
N ARG A 204 -1.31 8.11 -31.40
CA ARG A 204 -0.29 9.01 -31.97
C ARG A 204 -0.83 10.43 -32.15
N ALA A 205 -2.02 10.57 -32.74
CA ALA A 205 -2.69 11.86 -32.91
C ALA A 205 -2.99 12.53 -31.56
N LYS A 206 -3.46 11.77 -30.55
CA LYS A 206 -3.67 12.29 -29.19
C LYS A 206 -2.37 12.71 -28.49
N ARG A 207 -1.24 12.02 -28.77
CA ARG A 207 0.09 12.36 -28.23
C ARG A 207 0.58 13.72 -28.75
N GLU A 208 0.35 14.01 -30.02
CA GLU A 208 0.63 15.33 -30.61
C GLU A 208 -0.31 16.41 -30.04
N VAL A 209 -1.60 16.12 -29.85
CA VAL A 209 -2.55 17.05 -29.22
C VAL A 209 -2.26 17.27 -27.72
N GLY A 210 -1.53 16.38 -27.05
CA GLY A 210 -1.03 16.61 -25.68
C GLY A 210 -0.06 17.80 -25.56
N ILE A 211 0.47 18.31 -26.68
CA ILE A 211 1.21 19.59 -26.76
C ILE A 211 0.22 20.77 -26.79
N SER A 212 -0.95 20.59 -27.39
CA SER A 212 -2.00 21.62 -27.58
C SER A 212 -2.70 22.07 -26.29
N VAL A 213 -2.76 21.25 -25.23
CA VAL A 213 -3.43 21.64 -23.97
C VAL A 213 -2.70 22.80 -23.27
N ASP A 214 -1.38 22.87 -23.38
CA ASP A 214 -0.57 23.94 -22.79
C ASP A 214 -0.46 25.17 -23.71
N GLU A 215 -0.51 25.00 -25.03
CA GLU A 215 -0.56 26.12 -26.00
C GLU A 215 -1.74 27.07 -25.75
N ARG A 216 -2.87 26.54 -25.25
CA ARG A 216 -4.01 27.36 -24.83
C ARG A 216 -3.66 28.37 -23.73
N LYS A 217 -2.72 28.05 -22.83
CA LYS A 217 -2.27 28.96 -21.76
C LYS A 217 -1.38 30.07 -22.29
N TYR A 218 -0.70 29.87 -23.41
CA TYR A 218 0.11 30.90 -24.08
C TYR A 218 -0.73 31.83 -24.98
N LYS A 219 -2.03 31.57 -25.13
CA LYS A 219 -2.94 32.49 -25.81
C LYS A 219 -3.07 33.76 -24.96
N VAL A 220 -2.39 34.81 -25.39
CA VAL A 220 -2.49 36.15 -24.80
C VAL A 220 -3.96 36.58 -24.88
N GLN A 221 -4.59 36.79 -23.72
CA GLN A 221 -5.93 37.36 -23.67
C GLN A 221 -5.81 38.88 -23.86
N ALA A 222 -6.77 39.48 -24.58
CA ALA A 222 -6.83 40.93 -24.67
C ALA A 222 -7.02 41.50 -23.25
N PRO A 223 -6.22 42.51 -22.84
CA PRO A 223 -6.43 43.18 -21.56
C PRO A 223 -7.87 43.72 -21.47
N PRO A 224 -8.53 43.63 -20.30
CA PRO A 224 -9.81 44.31 -20.08
C PRO A 224 -9.62 45.83 -20.23
N GLU A 225 -10.70 46.55 -20.57
CA GLU A 225 -10.67 48.01 -20.76
C GLU A 225 -10.23 48.76 -19.49
N VAL A 226 -10.55 48.20 -18.31
CA VAL A 226 -10.14 48.72 -17.01
C VAL A 226 -9.60 47.55 -16.19
N GLU A 227 -8.36 47.66 -15.71
CA GLU A 227 -7.78 46.64 -14.84
C GLU A 227 -8.38 46.73 -13.43
N TRP A 228 -8.35 45.63 -12.69
CA TRP A 228 -9.05 45.53 -11.38
C TRP A 228 -8.55 46.54 -10.33
N TRP A 229 -7.33 47.05 -10.47
CA TRP A 229 -6.76 48.08 -9.59
C TRP A 229 -7.17 49.50 -9.99
N ASP A 230 -7.64 49.72 -11.22
CA ASP A 230 -8.17 51.01 -11.70
C ASP A 230 -9.67 51.18 -11.41
N LEU A 231 -10.41 50.07 -11.26
CA LEU A 231 -11.85 50.06 -10.96
C LEU A 231 -12.27 51.01 -9.81
N PRO A 232 -11.50 51.15 -8.71
CA PRO A 232 -11.88 52.07 -7.64
C PRO A 232 -11.86 53.55 -8.06
N TYR A 233 -11.07 53.92 -9.08
CA TYR A 233 -10.84 55.29 -9.52
C TYR A 233 -11.69 55.72 -10.72
N VAL A 234 -12.20 54.75 -11.48
CA VAL A 234 -13.01 54.97 -12.69
C VAL A 234 -14.50 54.84 -12.34
N GLN A 235 -15.34 55.69 -12.94
CA GLN A 235 -16.79 55.57 -12.84
C GLN A 235 -17.27 54.46 -13.78
N THR A 236 -18.03 53.49 -13.26
CA THR A 236 -18.58 52.37 -14.02
C THR A 236 -20.11 52.42 -14.03
N ASP A 237 -20.66 53.55 -14.45
CA ASP A 237 -22.09 53.65 -14.75
C ASP A 237 -22.34 53.26 -16.21
N GLU A 238 -23.50 52.66 -16.48
CA GLU A 238 -23.88 51.94 -17.70
C GLU A 238 -23.75 52.75 -19.01
N GLY A 239 -22.53 52.93 -19.50
CA GLY A 239 -22.24 53.58 -20.79
C GLY A 239 -20.98 54.44 -20.85
N PHE A 240 -20.33 54.73 -19.71
CA PHE A 240 -19.08 55.49 -19.67
C PHE A 240 -17.97 54.63 -19.03
N VAL A 241 -17.10 54.07 -19.87
CA VAL A 241 -15.88 53.39 -19.40
C VAL A 241 -14.72 54.36 -19.59
N GLY A 242 -14.17 54.88 -18.49
CA GLY A 242 -12.90 55.62 -18.53
C GLY A 242 -12.90 57.07 -18.04
N GLU A 243 -14.03 57.60 -17.54
CA GLU A 243 -14.01 58.86 -16.80
C GLU A 243 -13.60 58.62 -15.34
N LEU A 244 -12.66 59.42 -14.85
CA LEU A 244 -12.29 59.43 -13.44
C LEU A 244 -13.50 59.88 -12.61
N LYS A 245 -13.64 59.29 -11.43
CA LYS A 245 -14.62 59.74 -10.43
C LYS A 245 -14.40 61.22 -10.09
N THR A 246 -15.44 61.86 -9.56
CA THR A 246 -15.37 63.27 -9.14
C THR A 246 -14.21 63.51 -8.17
N ASP A 247 -13.60 64.71 -8.22
CA ASP A 247 -12.44 65.07 -7.38
C ASP A 247 -12.69 64.79 -5.89
N SER A 248 -13.92 65.01 -5.41
CA SER A 248 -14.36 64.71 -4.04
C SER A 248 -14.25 63.23 -3.65
N GLU A 249 -14.41 62.30 -4.58
CA GLU A 249 -14.31 60.85 -4.37
C GLU A 249 -12.85 60.38 -4.51
N LEU A 250 -12.09 60.99 -5.41
CA LEU A 250 -10.66 60.71 -5.59
C LEU A 250 -9.84 61.16 -4.38
N GLU A 251 -10.14 62.32 -3.80
CA GLU A 251 -9.47 62.82 -2.59
C GLU A 251 -9.68 61.92 -1.36
N GLN A 252 -10.75 61.12 -1.34
CA GLN A 252 -10.99 60.12 -0.29
C GLN A 252 -10.16 58.84 -0.49
N LEU A 253 -9.87 58.47 -1.73
CA LEU A 253 -9.14 57.24 -2.10
C LEU A 253 -7.63 57.47 -2.17
N VAL A 254 -7.20 58.59 -2.73
CA VAL A 254 -5.79 58.96 -2.92
C VAL A 254 -5.45 60.05 -1.92
N THR A 255 -4.73 59.67 -0.87
CA THR A 255 -4.26 60.61 0.16
C THR A 255 -2.75 60.83 0.02
N CYS A 256 -2.23 61.88 0.66
CA CYS A 256 -0.78 62.15 0.72
C CYS A 256 -0.02 61.17 1.64
N TYR A 257 -0.72 60.27 2.34
CA TYR A 257 -0.12 59.32 3.27
C TYR A 257 0.41 58.08 2.57
N ILE A 258 1.63 57.69 2.92
CA ILE A 258 2.27 56.47 2.42
C ILE A 258 1.99 55.33 3.40
N GLN A 259 1.22 54.34 2.95
CA GLN A 259 0.96 53.13 3.74
C GLN A 259 2.21 52.24 3.78
N HIS A 260 2.71 51.96 4.98
CA HIS A 260 3.73 50.92 5.18
C HIS A 260 3.01 49.58 5.39
N PRO A 261 3.20 48.57 4.51
CA PRO A 261 2.50 47.31 4.61
C PRO A 261 2.88 46.56 5.90
N VAL A 262 1.99 45.68 6.35
CA VAL A 262 2.24 44.84 7.53
C VAL A 262 3.47 43.96 7.28
N MET A 263 4.42 44.00 8.20
CA MET A 263 5.60 43.13 8.15
C MET A 263 5.19 41.66 8.35
N ILE A 264 5.12 40.91 7.26
CA ILE A 264 4.90 39.45 7.29
C ILE A 264 6.23 38.78 7.65
N LYS A 265 6.23 37.93 8.68
CA LYS A 265 7.40 37.12 9.03
C LYS A 265 7.73 36.17 7.89
N ALA A 266 9.00 36.04 7.58
CA ALA A 266 9.40 35.21 6.47
C ALA A 266 9.14 33.71 6.77
N PRO A 267 8.63 32.91 5.82
CA PRO A 267 8.19 31.53 6.08
C PRO A 267 9.24 30.61 6.70
N TRP A 268 10.50 30.76 6.29
CA TRP A 268 11.66 30.05 6.84
C TRP A 268 11.95 30.32 8.33
N GLU A 269 11.50 31.44 8.90
CA GLU A 269 11.69 31.74 10.33
C GLU A 269 10.91 30.78 11.23
N ALA A 270 9.81 30.22 10.73
CA ALA A 270 9.05 29.19 11.43
C ALA A 270 9.86 27.89 11.61
N HIS A 271 10.83 27.64 10.73
CA HIS A 271 11.70 26.46 10.71
C HIS A 271 13.11 26.74 11.23
N LEU A 272 13.34 27.91 11.82
CA LEU A 272 14.54 28.10 12.62
C LEU A 272 14.42 27.24 13.89
N PRO A 273 15.52 26.64 14.38
CA PRO A 273 15.49 25.95 15.65
C PRO A 273 15.08 26.95 16.75
N GLN A 274 13.81 26.91 17.16
CA GLN A 274 13.27 27.81 18.19
C GLN A 274 13.80 27.49 19.60
N GLY A 275 14.75 26.55 19.71
CA GLY A 275 15.34 26.13 20.97
C GLY A 275 16.69 26.80 21.24
N PRO A 276 17.10 26.85 22.52
CA PRO A 276 18.46 27.26 22.86
C PRO A 276 19.47 26.37 22.12
N LEU A 277 20.56 26.97 21.65
CA LEU A 277 21.62 26.23 20.98
C LEU A 277 22.06 25.05 21.87
N PRO A 278 22.25 23.84 21.30
CA PRO A 278 22.68 22.70 22.08
C PRO A 278 24.06 22.98 22.70
N LEU A 279 24.13 22.99 24.03
CA LEU A 279 25.37 23.22 24.76
C LEU A 279 26.25 21.97 24.68
N HIS A 280 27.38 22.09 24.00
CA HIS A 280 28.38 21.02 23.95
C HIS A 280 29.38 21.19 25.10
N LEU A 281 29.49 20.16 25.93
CA LEU A 281 30.45 20.13 27.04
C LEU A 281 31.80 19.59 26.58
N THR A 282 32.89 20.18 27.07
CA THR A 282 34.24 19.67 26.87
C THR A 282 34.42 18.32 27.57
N LYS A 283 35.38 17.50 27.12
CA LYS A 283 35.69 16.20 27.77
C LYS A 283 36.05 16.37 29.26
N ARG A 284 36.67 17.50 29.64
CA ARG A 284 37.03 17.82 31.03
C ARG A 284 35.79 18.08 31.89
N GLU A 285 34.84 18.85 31.39
CA GLU A 285 33.56 19.11 32.06
C GLU A 285 32.72 17.85 32.16
N GLN A 286 32.64 17.05 31.08
CA GLN A 286 31.96 15.75 31.12
C GLN A 286 32.57 14.83 32.19
N LYS A 287 33.91 14.79 32.32
CA LYS A 287 34.59 14.03 33.38
C LYS A 287 34.26 14.60 34.77
N ARG A 288 34.22 15.93 34.92
CA ARG A 288 33.87 16.60 36.18
C ARG A 288 32.44 16.28 36.61
N ILE A 289 31.46 16.42 35.72
CA ILE A 289 30.04 16.11 35.97
C ILE A 289 29.86 14.63 36.31
N ARG A 290 30.49 13.72 35.56
CA ARG A 290 30.46 12.27 35.87
C ARG A 290 31.06 11.97 37.24
N LYS A 291 32.18 12.62 37.61
CA LYS A 291 32.82 12.42 38.92
C LYS A 291 31.94 12.93 40.06
N LEU A 292 31.39 14.13 39.93
CA LEU A 292 30.49 14.74 40.92
C LEU A 292 29.22 13.91 41.11
N SER A 293 28.53 13.54 40.02
CA SER A 293 27.31 12.73 40.10
C SER A 293 27.57 11.33 40.70
N ARG A 294 28.74 10.73 40.46
CA ARG A 294 29.12 9.47 41.12
C ARG A 294 29.42 9.66 42.60
N ALA A 295 30.09 10.76 42.97
CA ALA A 295 30.41 11.08 44.36
C ALA A 295 29.13 11.36 45.17
N GLU A 296 28.19 12.11 44.60
CA GLU A 296 26.87 12.38 45.16
C GLU A 296 26.10 11.08 45.38
N LYS A 297 25.93 10.24 44.35
CA LYS A 297 25.27 8.92 44.48
C LYS A 297 25.91 8.03 45.55
N HIS A 298 27.24 8.04 45.65
CA HIS A 298 27.94 7.26 46.65
C HIS A 298 27.75 7.82 48.06
N LYS A 299 27.72 9.16 48.19
CA LYS A 299 27.41 9.85 49.46
C LYS A 299 25.98 9.55 49.90
N ASP A 300 25.01 9.65 48.99
CA ASP A 300 23.61 9.30 49.27
C ASP A 300 23.46 7.84 49.72
N GLN A 301 24.19 6.91 49.08
CA GLN A 301 24.20 5.51 49.49
C GLN A 301 24.84 5.32 50.87
N GLN A 302 25.95 5.99 51.16
CA GLN A 302 26.59 5.95 52.48
C GLN A 302 25.70 6.55 53.57
N ASP A 303 25.06 7.68 53.30
CA ASP A 303 24.15 8.33 54.23
C ASP A 303 22.94 7.41 54.48
N ARG A 304 22.39 6.77 53.45
CA ARG A 304 21.32 5.78 53.60
C ARG A 304 21.71 4.56 54.47
N ILE A 305 22.95 4.08 54.32
CA ILE A 305 23.50 3.01 55.19
C ILE A 305 23.69 3.53 56.62
N ARG A 306 24.19 4.76 56.79
CA ARG A 306 24.37 5.40 58.11
C ARG A 306 23.04 5.60 58.84
N LEU A 307 21.97 5.94 58.11
CA LEU A 307 20.61 6.00 58.63
C LEU A 307 19.97 4.62 58.85
N GLY A 308 20.60 3.53 58.39
CA GLY A 308 20.11 2.17 58.56
C GLY A 308 18.96 1.76 57.61
N LEU A 309 18.70 2.55 56.56
CA LEU A 309 17.68 2.23 55.56
C LEU A 309 18.14 1.08 54.64
N ASP A 310 19.42 1.07 54.26
CA ASP A 310 20.02 0.00 53.45
C ASP A 310 21.03 -0.79 54.31
N PRO A 311 21.04 -2.13 54.28
CA PRO A 311 22.07 -2.92 54.94
C PRO A 311 23.43 -2.73 54.26
N ALA A 312 24.51 -2.86 55.03
CA ALA A 312 25.87 -2.80 54.48
C ALA A 312 26.05 -3.87 53.38
N PRO A 313 26.55 -3.49 52.19
CA PRO A 313 26.65 -4.43 51.08
C PRO A 313 27.66 -5.55 51.41
N PRO A 314 27.34 -6.83 51.14
CA PRO A 314 28.25 -7.93 51.38
C PRO A 314 29.51 -7.85 50.48
N PRO A 315 30.64 -8.44 50.91
CA PRO A 315 31.88 -8.41 50.13
C PRO A 315 31.71 -9.16 48.81
N LYS A 316 32.13 -8.55 47.71
CA LYS A 316 32.01 -9.13 46.36
C LYS A 316 33.01 -10.27 46.16
N VAL A 317 32.54 -11.52 46.21
CA VAL A 317 33.40 -12.70 46.05
C VAL A 317 33.52 -13.11 44.58
N LYS A 318 34.72 -13.44 44.11
CA LYS A 318 34.99 -14.02 42.79
C LYS A 318 35.63 -15.39 42.99
N LEU A 319 35.54 -16.29 42.00
CA LEU A 319 36.24 -17.59 42.04
C LEU A 319 37.75 -17.42 42.27
N THR A 320 38.36 -16.38 41.67
CA THR A 320 39.78 -16.04 41.86
C THR A 320 40.10 -15.56 43.28
N ASN A 321 39.14 -14.90 43.95
CA ASN A 321 39.30 -14.33 45.30
C ASN A 321 38.67 -15.23 46.38
N LEU A 322 38.26 -16.45 46.03
CA LEU A 322 37.53 -17.35 46.90
C LEU A 322 38.37 -17.74 48.12
N ILE A 323 39.60 -18.20 47.86
CA ILE A 323 40.53 -18.67 48.90
C ILE A 323 40.93 -17.52 49.83
N SER A 324 41.12 -16.31 49.31
CA SER A 324 41.55 -15.17 50.14
C SER A 324 40.43 -14.60 51.02
N VAL A 325 39.17 -14.64 50.56
CA VAL A 325 38.03 -13.99 51.26
C VAL A 325 37.29 -14.97 52.16
N LEU A 326 37.19 -16.24 51.77
CA LEU A 326 36.46 -17.29 52.48
C LEU A 326 37.40 -18.44 52.87
N SER A 327 38.65 -18.14 53.26
CA SER A 327 39.67 -19.16 53.60
C SER A 327 39.18 -20.13 54.67
N SER A 328 38.60 -19.63 55.76
CA SER A 328 38.07 -20.43 56.87
C SER A 328 36.97 -21.40 56.46
N ASP A 329 36.10 -20.97 55.55
CA ASP A 329 34.94 -21.74 55.09
C ASP A 329 35.34 -22.70 53.95
N SER A 330 36.30 -22.29 53.12
CA SER A 330 36.83 -23.08 52.00
C SER A 330 37.66 -24.28 52.48
N ILE A 331 38.27 -24.19 53.67
CA ILE A 331 38.98 -25.31 54.31
C ILE A 331 38.00 -26.37 54.81
N LYS A 332 36.81 -25.96 55.27
CA LYS A 332 35.78 -26.89 55.78
C LYS A 332 35.05 -27.61 54.64
N ASP A 333 34.49 -26.85 53.70
CA ASP A 333 33.67 -27.39 52.60
C ASP A 333 33.96 -26.66 51.26
N PRO A 334 35.02 -27.03 50.52
CA PRO A 334 35.46 -26.30 49.32
C PRO A 334 34.40 -26.26 48.22
N THR A 335 33.67 -27.37 48.01
CA THR A 335 32.64 -27.49 46.97
C THR A 335 31.42 -26.61 47.26
N SER A 336 31.01 -26.49 48.53
CA SER A 336 29.87 -25.68 48.95
C SER A 336 30.16 -24.19 48.76
N VAL A 337 31.36 -23.75 49.15
CA VAL A 337 31.82 -22.38 48.98
C VAL A 337 31.96 -22.03 47.49
N GLU A 338 32.51 -22.93 46.67
CA GLU A 338 32.59 -22.72 45.22
C GLU A 338 31.19 -22.56 44.60
N MET A 339 30.24 -23.43 44.95
CA MET A 339 28.86 -23.35 44.46
C MET A 339 28.18 -22.04 44.88
N ARG A 340 28.38 -21.60 46.13
CA ARG A 340 27.86 -20.32 46.63
C ARG A 340 28.41 -19.14 45.82
N VAL A 341 29.72 -19.09 45.59
CA VAL A 341 30.37 -18.02 44.82
C VAL A 341 29.94 -18.06 43.35
N ARG A 342 29.81 -19.25 42.74
CA ARG A 342 29.26 -19.39 41.38
C ARG A 342 27.85 -18.85 41.28
N ARG A 343 26.98 -19.20 42.25
CA ARG A 343 25.61 -18.69 42.32
C ARG A 343 25.57 -17.16 42.47
N GLU A 344 26.45 -16.57 43.28
CA GLU A 344 26.52 -15.12 43.45
C GLU A 344 27.04 -14.41 42.19
N VAL A 345 28.05 -14.98 41.53
CA VAL A 345 28.56 -14.49 40.24
C VAL A 345 27.47 -14.57 39.16
N GLU A 346 26.74 -15.68 39.10
CA GLU A 346 25.62 -15.89 38.19
C GLU A 346 24.48 -14.93 38.49
N ALA A 347 24.11 -14.74 39.77
CA ALA A 347 23.11 -13.77 40.19
C ALA A 347 23.49 -12.34 39.77
N ARG A 348 24.75 -11.94 39.94
CA ARG A 348 25.25 -10.64 39.46
C ARG A 348 25.19 -10.50 37.95
N ARG A 349 25.53 -11.57 37.21
CA ARG A 349 25.43 -11.60 35.75
C ARG A 349 23.96 -11.47 35.31
N LEU A 350 23.07 -12.24 35.92
CA LEU A 350 21.65 -12.27 35.62
C LEU A 350 20.99 -10.92 35.95
N GLN A 351 21.33 -10.32 37.09
CA GLN A 351 20.88 -8.96 37.44
C GLN A 351 21.34 -7.93 36.40
N HIS A 352 22.59 -7.98 35.93
CA HIS A 352 23.07 -7.10 34.87
C HIS A 352 22.34 -7.33 33.53
N GLU A 353 22.05 -8.58 33.19
CA GLU A 353 21.25 -8.91 32.00
C GLU A 353 19.80 -8.41 32.14
N GLN A 354 19.18 -8.56 33.31
CA GLN A 354 17.85 -8.04 33.65
C GLN A 354 17.82 -6.51 33.56
N ASP A 355 18.74 -5.79 34.21
CA ASP A 355 18.85 -4.33 34.12
C ASP A 355 18.97 -3.85 32.66
N ASN A 356 19.70 -4.58 31.82
CA ASN A 356 19.84 -4.25 30.40
C ASN A 356 18.57 -4.54 29.60
N GLN A 357 17.86 -5.60 29.95
CA GLN A 357 16.56 -5.93 29.36
C GLN A 357 15.51 -4.89 29.76
N GLU A 358 15.49 -4.45 31.02
CA GLU A 358 14.60 -3.40 31.52
C GLU A 358 14.87 -2.04 30.85
N ARG A 359 16.14 -1.68 30.62
CA ARG A 359 16.51 -0.44 29.89
C ARG A 359 16.26 -0.52 28.39
N LYS A 360 16.13 -1.72 27.82
CA LYS A 360 15.98 -1.91 26.38
C LYS A 360 14.54 -1.56 25.99
N LEU A 361 14.39 -0.48 25.24
CA LEU A 361 13.08 -0.09 24.68
C LEU A 361 12.42 -1.28 23.98
N SER A 362 11.11 -1.41 24.21
CA SER A 362 10.29 -2.36 23.48
C SER A 362 10.30 -2.04 21.98
N LYS A 363 9.91 -3.01 21.14
CA LYS A 363 9.86 -2.78 19.69
C LYS A 363 8.88 -1.66 19.34
N GLU A 364 7.77 -1.56 20.07
CA GLU A 364 6.72 -0.56 19.89
C GLU A 364 7.21 0.83 20.31
N GLU A 365 7.83 0.96 21.49
CA GLU A 365 8.43 2.21 21.96
C GLU A 365 9.52 2.71 21.02
N ARG A 366 10.32 1.79 20.46
CA ARG A 366 11.33 2.15 19.47
C ARG A 366 10.70 2.70 18.20
N ALA A 367 9.61 2.09 17.72
CA ALA A 367 8.90 2.56 16.54
C ALA A 367 8.26 3.94 16.78
N GLN A 368 7.61 4.14 17.93
CA GLN A 368 7.08 5.44 18.34
C GLN A 368 8.18 6.51 18.39
N LYS A 369 9.32 6.22 19.03
CA LYS A 369 10.45 7.15 19.11
C LYS A 369 11.02 7.53 17.73
N ILE A 370 10.94 6.63 16.74
CA ILE A 370 11.34 6.91 15.36
C ILE A 370 10.29 7.80 14.67
N ALA A 371 9.00 7.50 14.82
CA ALA A 371 7.90 8.31 14.29
C ALA A 371 7.92 9.73 14.86
N ASP A 372 8.01 9.89 16.19
CA ASP A 372 8.10 11.19 16.87
C ASP A 372 9.32 11.98 16.41
N LYS A 373 10.42 11.29 16.08
CA LYS A 373 11.61 11.93 15.55
C LYS A 373 11.38 12.45 14.13
N ALA A 374 10.74 11.67 13.28
CA ALA A 374 10.41 12.10 11.93
C ALA A 374 9.47 13.32 11.95
N GLU A 375 8.45 13.30 12.81
CA GLU A 375 7.52 14.43 12.98
C GLU A 375 8.21 15.68 13.51
N ARG A 376 9.02 15.55 14.57
CA ARG A 376 9.82 16.68 15.08
C ARG A 376 10.78 17.24 14.05
N ASP A 377 11.45 16.37 13.28
CA ASP A 377 12.39 16.81 12.24
C ASP A 377 11.64 17.54 11.09
N LYS A 378 10.42 17.11 10.73
CA LYS A 378 9.55 17.84 9.79
C LYS A 378 9.12 19.21 10.31
N GLN A 379 8.69 19.29 11.58
CA GLN A 379 8.26 20.55 12.18
C GLN A 379 9.42 21.54 12.31
N THR A 380 10.59 21.05 12.76
CA THR A 380 11.75 21.91 13.01
C THR A 380 12.36 22.41 11.71
N LYS A 381 12.46 21.59 10.66
CA LYS A 381 13.23 21.94 9.45
C LYS A 381 12.39 22.26 8.22
N GLY A 382 11.08 22.12 8.35
CA GLY A 382 10.16 22.23 7.23
C GLY A 382 10.10 20.98 6.36
N VAL A 383 9.24 21.05 5.36
CA VAL A 383 8.98 19.97 4.42
C VAL A 383 9.82 20.21 3.17
N PHE A 384 10.56 19.19 2.76
CA PHE A 384 11.33 19.18 1.52
C PHE A 384 10.69 18.23 0.52
N THR A 385 10.75 18.61 -0.75
CA THR A 385 10.30 17.80 -1.87
C THR A 385 11.46 17.39 -2.77
N ALA A 386 11.37 16.19 -3.33
CA ALA A 386 12.22 15.71 -4.40
C ALA A 386 11.36 14.97 -5.43
N VAL A 387 11.54 15.33 -6.69
CA VAL A 387 10.80 14.77 -7.82
C VAL A 387 11.77 14.02 -8.73
N PHE A 388 11.50 12.74 -8.94
CA PHE A 388 12.29 11.87 -9.79
C PHE A 388 11.50 11.44 -11.01
N ARG A 389 12.17 11.44 -12.16
CA ARG A 389 11.68 10.86 -13.41
C ARG A 389 12.42 9.54 -13.65
N ILE A 390 11.67 8.49 -13.96
CA ILE A 390 12.20 7.16 -14.28
C ILE A 390 11.57 6.75 -15.61
N GLU A 391 12.36 6.26 -16.56
CA GLU A 391 11.81 5.87 -17.87
C GLU A 391 10.91 4.66 -17.75
N SER A 392 11.40 3.57 -17.13
CA SER A 392 10.63 2.33 -16.95
C SER A 392 10.70 1.84 -15.50
N LEU A 393 9.54 1.52 -14.92
CA LEU A 393 9.39 0.93 -13.58
C LEU A 393 8.63 -0.39 -13.64
N VAL A 394 8.94 -1.21 -14.65
CA VAL A 394 8.33 -2.55 -14.85
C VAL A 394 8.87 -3.56 -13.84
N ASP A 395 10.12 -3.41 -13.39
CA ASP A 395 10.70 -4.33 -12.41
C ASP A 395 10.06 -4.21 -11.03
N ASP A 396 9.60 -5.36 -10.51
CA ASP A 396 8.94 -5.49 -9.21
C ASP A 396 9.90 -5.17 -8.06
N GLN A 397 11.20 -5.47 -8.20
CA GLN A 397 12.18 -5.17 -7.16
C GLN A 397 12.43 -3.67 -7.04
N HIS A 398 12.57 -2.95 -8.16
CA HIS A 398 12.64 -1.50 -8.19
C HIS A 398 11.39 -0.86 -7.58
N ARG A 399 10.20 -1.28 -8.02
CA ARG A 399 8.92 -0.78 -7.46
C ARG A 399 8.81 -1.03 -5.96
N TYR A 400 9.20 -2.22 -5.50
CA TYR A 400 9.22 -2.56 -4.07
C TYR A 400 10.17 -1.67 -3.28
N LYS A 401 11.42 -1.48 -3.76
CA LYS A 401 12.41 -0.62 -3.10
C LYS A 401 11.91 0.82 -2.99
N VAL A 402 11.36 1.38 -4.07
CA VAL A 402 10.79 2.73 -4.12
C VAL A 402 9.69 2.90 -3.06
N ASN A 403 8.73 1.97 -3.00
CA ASN A 403 7.57 2.06 -2.11
C ASN A 403 7.92 1.80 -0.64
N VAL A 404 8.67 0.74 -0.36
CA VAL A 404 8.98 0.33 1.02
C VAL A 404 9.91 1.32 1.70
N ASN A 405 10.91 1.86 0.99
CA ASN A 405 11.80 2.85 1.60
C ASN A 405 11.06 4.16 1.87
N ALA A 406 10.11 4.57 1.03
CA ALA A 406 9.29 5.75 1.28
C ALA A 406 8.48 5.59 2.57
N ARG A 407 7.83 4.43 2.74
CA ARG A 407 7.07 4.10 3.95
C ARG A 407 7.94 4.02 5.20
N GLN A 408 9.10 3.35 5.12
CA GLN A 408 10.04 3.20 6.25
C GLN A 408 10.64 4.53 6.71
N LEU A 409 10.83 5.47 5.80
CA LEU A 409 11.35 6.81 6.08
C LEU A 409 10.25 7.81 6.47
N HIS A 410 8.99 7.37 6.63
CA HIS A 410 7.84 8.24 6.91
C HIS A 410 7.69 9.40 5.90
N LEU A 411 8.07 9.13 4.64
CA LEU A 411 7.91 10.05 3.53
C LEU A 411 6.49 9.96 2.98
N THR A 412 6.00 11.09 2.49
CA THR A 412 4.71 11.21 1.81
C THR A 412 4.93 11.53 0.34
N GLY A 413 3.92 11.31 -0.49
CA GLY A 413 4.08 11.50 -1.93
C GLY A 413 3.35 10.46 -2.76
N ILE A 414 3.68 10.42 -4.04
CA ILE A 414 3.04 9.54 -5.00
C ILE A 414 4.08 8.96 -5.96
N THR A 415 3.91 7.68 -6.27
CA THR A 415 4.53 7.03 -7.43
C THR A 415 3.46 6.89 -8.51
N LEU A 416 3.63 7.59 -9.62
CA LEU A 416 2.79 7.50 -10.81
C LEU A 416 3.45 6.56 -11.81
N LEU A 417 2.74 5.50 -12.13
CA LEU A 417 3.11 4.57 -13.19
C LEU A 417 2.40 4.95 -14.46
N ASN A 418 3.15 5.33 -15.49
CA ASN A 418 2.61 5.71 -16.79
C ASN A 418 3.47 5.07 -17.90
N PRO A 419 2.87 4.62 -19.02
CA PRO A 419 3.60 4.04 -20.14
C PRO A 419 4.70 4.93 -20.72
N ASP A 420 4.55 6.26 -20.69
CA ASP A 420 5.54 7.19 -21.24
C ASP A 420 6.77 7.35 -20.34
N PHE A 421 6.54 7.68 -19.07
CA PHE A 421 7.56 7.71 -18.03
C PHE A 421 6.90 7.68 -16.66
N ASN A 422 7.63 7.21 -15.66
CA ASN A 422 7.18 7.09 -14.30
C ASN A 422 7.65 8.32 -13.50
N LEU A 423 6.75 8.90 -12.70
CA LEU A 423 7.04 10.06 -11.86
C LEU A 423 6.97 9.65 -10.38
N VAL A 424 8.02 9.95 -9.63
CA VAL A 424 8.05 9.74 -8.18
C VAL A 424 8.20 11.08 -7.49
N VAL A 425 7.15 11.51 -6.79
CA VAL A 425 7.15 12.72 -5.96
C VAL A 425 7.30 12.32 -4.51
N VAL A 426 8.26 12.90 -3.82
CA VAL A 426 8.59 12.59 -2.43
C VAL A 426 8.60 13.87 -1.62
N GLU A 427 7.87 13.87 -0.51
CA GLU A 427 7.79 14.97 0.45
C GLU A 427 8.14 14.46 1.86
N GLY A 428 8.91 15.23 2.62
CA GLY A 428 9.19 14.90 4.02
C GLY A 428 10.34 15.69 4.63
N ALA A 429 10.91 15.16 5.71
CA ALA A 429 12.03 15.80 6.39
C ALA A 429 13.30 15.79 5.51
N PRO A 430 14.14 16.83 5.55
CA PRO A 430 15.29 16.95 4.65
C PRO A 430 16.28 15.78 4.75
N LYS A 431 16.51 15.25 5.97
CA LYS A 431 17.40 14.10 6.17
C LYS A 431 16.87 12.83 5.50
N ASP A 432 15.56 12.63 5.53
CA ASP A 432 14.93 11.44 4.98
C ASP A 432 14.80 11.55 3.46
N VAL A 433 14.50 12.75 2.93
CA VAL A 433 14.56 13.04 1.49
C VAL A 433 15.99 12.82 0.95
N LEU A 434 17.03 13.25 1.66
CA LEU A 434 18.43 12.99 1.26
C LEU A 434 18.78 11.49 1.25
N ARG A 435 18.27 10.72 2.22
CA ARG A 435 18.44 9.25 2.23
C ARG A 435 17.72 8.62 1.04
N TYR A 436 16.54 9.12 0.71
CA TYR A 436 15.76 8.65 -0.44
C TYR A 436 16.43 9.02 -1.77
N LYS A 437 16.94 10.26 -1.91
CA LYS A 437 17.76 10.68 -3.05
C LYS A 437 18.98 9.77 -3.24
N LYS A 438 19.67 9.41 -2.15
CA LYS A 438 20.79 8.44 -2.21
C LYS A 438 20.32 7.04 -2.63
N LEU A 439 19.13 6.60 -2.22
CA LEU A 439 18.53 5.36 -2.69
C LEU A 439 18.30 5.40 -4.20
N MET A 440 17.56 6.40 -4.68
CA MET A 440 17.15 6.53 -6.07
C MET A 440 18.35 6.71 -7.00
N MET A 441 19.30 7.58 -6.66
CA MET A 441 20.38 7.94 -7.60
C MET A 441 21.62 7.04 -7.52
N ARG A 442 21.86 6.36 -6.38
CA ARG A 442 23.13 5.63 -6.16
C ARG A 442 23.00 4.17 -5.78
N ARG A 443 21.91 3.76 -5.12
CA ARG A 443 21.77 2.39 -4.59
C ARG A 443 20.94 1.48 -5.47
N ILE A 444 20.05 2.05 -6.27
CA ILE A 444 19.25 1.29 -7.23
C ILE A 444 19.99 1.37 -8.57
N HIS A 445 20.30 0.19 -9.13
CA HIS A 445 20.88 0.06 -10.46
C HIS A 445 19.74 -0.10 -11.46
N TRP A 446 19.29 1.02 -12.02
CA TRP A 446 18.10 1.08 -12.90
C TRP A 446 18.23 0.29 -14.19
N THR A 447 19.48 0.04 -14.63
CA THR A 447 19.82 -0.70 -15.85
C THR A 447 19.81 -2.21 -15.66
N GLU A 448 19.85 -2.70 -14.42
CA GLU A 448 19.92 -4.12 -14.10
C GLU A 448 18.52 -4.63 -13.76
N ALA A 449 18.08 -5.68 -14.47
CA ALA A 449 16.86 -6.39 -14.11
C ALA A 449 17.10 -7.27 -12.87
N ALA A 450 16.08 -7.42 -12.02
CA ALA A 450 16.15 -8.32 -10.89
C ALA A 450 16.33 -9.77 -11.37
N PRO A 451 17.16 -10.59 -10.70
CA PRO A 451 17.28 -12.00 -11.03
C PRO A 451 15.92 -12.69 -10.84
N ILE A 452 15.58 -13.59 -11.76
CA ILE A 452 14.38 -14.43 -11.70
C ILE A 452 14.44 -15.22 -10.39
N ARG A 453 13.38 -15.15 -9.59
CA ARG A 453 13.26 -15.98 -8.39
C ARG A 453 12.85 -17.38 -8.83
N GLU A 454 13.40 -18.40 -8.19
CA GLU A 454 13.12 -19.84 -8.46
C GLU A 454 11.62 -20.22 -8.39
N GLN A 455 10.76 -19.34 -7.87
CA GLN A 455 9.30 -19.52 -7.81
C GLN A 455 8.56 -19.01 -9.08
N ASP A 456 9.24 -18.27 -9.95
CA ASP A 456 8.70 -17.61 -11.15
C ASP A 456 9.25 -18.23 -12.46
N GLU A 457 9.79 -19.46 -12.40
CA GLU A 457 10.47 -20.23 -13.48
C GLU A 457 9.64 -20.47 -14.77
N GLY A 458 8.44 -19.90 -14.90
CA GLY A 458 7.52 -20.22 -15.99
C GLY A 458 7.35 -19.18 -17.10
N ILE A 459 7.37 -17.86 -16.82
CA ILE A 459 6.72 -16.90 -17.75
C ILE A 459 7.37 -15.50 -17.84
N LYS A 460 8.27 -15.08 -16.94
CA LYS A 460 8.79 -13.70 -17.00
C LYS A 460 10.08 -13.61 -17.82
N GLU A 461 9.93 -13.27 -19.10
CA GLU A 461 11.02 -12.66 -19.87
C GLU A 461 11.54 -11.44 -19.10
N LEU A 462 12.85 -11.38 -18.88
CA LEU A 462 13.48 -10.26 -18.19
C LEU A 462 13.28 -8.99 -19.03
N PRO A 463 12.66 -7.93 -18.49
CA PRO A 463 12.50 -6.69 -19.23
C PRO A 463 13.88 -6.09 -19.54
N ASP A 464 14.12 -5.70 -20.79
CA ASP A 464 15.34 -4.97 -21.17
C ASP A 464 15.30 -3.57 -20.56
N LEU A 465 16.10 -3.38 -19.51
CA LEU A 465 16.21 -2.14 -18.75
C LEU A 465 17.50 -1.38 -19.10
N SER A 466 18.28 -1.81 -20.10
CA SER A 466 19.58 -1.23 -20.42
C SER A 466 19.57 0.29 -20.65
N ARG A 467 18.48 0.82 -21.21
CA ARG A 467 18.30 2.26 -21.46
C ARG A 467 17.72 3.03 -20.28
N ASN A 468 17.19 2.33 -19.28
CA ASN A 468 16.46 2.94 -18.18
C ASN A 468 17.37 3.76 -17.28
N LYS A 469 16.96 5.00 -17.02
CA LYS A 469 17.63 5.90 -16.09
C LYS A 469 16.65 6.58 -15.15
N CYS A 470 17.15 6.93 -13.96
CA CYS A 470 16.46 7.78 -13.00
C CYS A 470 17.15 9.14 -12.95
N THR A 471 16.39 10.21 -13.18
CA THR A 471 16.87 11.59 -13.11
C THR A 471 16.13 12.36 -12.02
N LEU A 472 16.84 13.25 -11.33
CA LEU A 472 16.24 14.19 -10.41
C LEU A 472 15.77 15.40 -11.22
N VAL A 473 14.46 15.65 -11.23
CA VAL A 473 13.83 16.75 -11.97
C VAL A 473 13.84 18.02 -11.13
N TRP A 474 13.46 17.90 -9.87
CA TRP A 474 13.32 19.04 -8.96
C TRP A 474 13.64 18.63 -7.53
N GLU A 475 14.30 19.51 -6.79
CA GLU A 475 14.42 19.43 -5.34
C GLU A 475 14.25 20.81 -4.72
N GLY A 476 13.53 20.89 -3.62
CA GLY A 476 13.26 22.18 -2.99
C GLY A 476 12.52 22.06 -1.66
N GLN A 477 12.40 23.19 -0.96
CA GLN A 477 11.56 23.30 0.23
C GLN A 477 10.13 23.67 -0.17
N LEU A 478 9.15 23.12 0.54
CA LEU A 478 7.74 23.45 0.42
C LEU A 478 7.25 24.17 1.66
N LEU A 479 6.27 25.06 1.47
CA LEU A 479 5.56 25.72 2.57
C LEU A 479 4.70 24.71 3.34
N GLU A 480 3.92 23.93 2.60
CA GLU A 480 3.01 22.92 3.15
C GLU A 480 3.17 21.57 2.41
N GLN A 481 2.74 20.50 3.06
CA GLN A 481 2.77 19.15 2.51
C GLN A 481 1.50 18.90 1.66
N HIS A 482 1.66 18.49 0.39
CA HIS A 482 0.53 18.25 -0.51
C HIS A 482 -0.06 16.85 -0.33
N PHE A 483 0.77 15.86 -0.01
CA PHE A 483 0.35 14.47 0.09
C PHE A 483 0.23 14.01 1.54
N LYS A 484 -0.90 13.44 1.97
CA LYS A 484 -1.06 12.95 3.36
C LYS A 484 -0.40 11.58 3.62
N ARG A 485 -0.29 10.75 2.60
CA ARG A 485 0.26 9.38 2.66
C ARG A 485 1.01 9.08 1.39
N TRP A 486 1.82 8.02 1.42
CA TRP A 486 2.45 7.47 0.23
C TRP A 486 1.45 6.62 -0.58
N THR A 487 1.22 6.97 -1.85
CA THR A 487 0.38 6.20 -2.78
C THR A 487 1.14 5.76 -4.02
N THR A 488 0.66 4.70 -4.65
CA THR A 488 1.14 4.24 -5.96
C THR A 488 -0.08 4.10 -6.85
N GLU A 489 -0.16 4.94 -7.87
CA GLU A 489 -1.28 4.98 -8.82
C GLU A 489 -0.76 4.64 -10.21
N THR A 490 -1.61 3.98 -11.00
CA THR A 490 -1.30 3.61 -12.39
C THR A 490 -2.22 4.39 -13.31
N THR A 491 -1.66 4.99 -14.36
CA THR A 491 -2.38 5.83 -15.32
C THR A 491 -2.02 5.40 -16.72
N GLU A 492 -3.03 5.25 -17.57
CA GLU A 492 -2.85 4.88 -18.99
C GLU A 492 -2.51 6.11 -19.84
N ASP A 493 -3.18 7.24 -19.57
CA ASP A 493 -3.06 8.47 -20.34
C ASP A 493 -2.35 9.60 -19.57
N GLN A 494 -1.67 10.48 -20.31
CA GLN A 494 -1.03 11.70 -19.77
C GLN A 494 -2.04 12.62 -19.07
N VAL A 495 -3.24 12.77 -19.65
CA VAL A 495 -4.30 13.64 -19.10
C VAL A 495 -4.73 13.15 -17.72
N SER A 496 -4.92 11.84 -17.56
CA SER A 496 -5.26 11.22 -16.28
C SER A 496 -4.16 11.43 -15.23
N ALA A 497 -2.90 11.31 -15.61
CA ALA A 497 -1.76 11.58 -14.72
C ALA A 497 -1.74 13.04 -14.23
N VAL A 498 -1.95 13.99 -15.14
CA VAL A 498 -2.04 15.42 -14.80
C VAL A 498 -3.25 15.68 -13.91
N ASP A 499 -4.40 15.08 -14.17
CA ASP A 499 -5.61 15.28 -13.37
C ASP A 499 -5.49 14.70 -11.94
N LEU A 500 -4.73 13.60 -11.76
CA LEU A 500 -4.40 13.11 -10.42
C LEU A 500 -3.49 14.09 -9.66
N LEU A 501 -2.53 14.73 -10.33
CA LEU A 501 -1.64 15.72 -9.72
C LEU A 501 -2.33 17.06 -9.46
N LYS A 502 -3.28 17.46 -10.31
CA LYS A 502 -4.13 18.65 -10.13
C LYS A 502 -4.91 18.60 -8.82
N ARG A 503 -5.40 17.43 -8.41
CA ARG A 503 -6.12 17.25 -7.13
C ARG A 503 -5.27 17.67 -5.92
N ASN A 504 -3.96 17.54 -6.03
CA ASN A 504 -2.99 17.91 -5.00
C ASN A 504 -2.24 19.20 -5.33
N LYS A 505 -2.68 19.97 -6.35
CA LYS A 505 -2.08 21.24 -6.82
C LYS A 505 -0.61 21.14 -7.25
N VAL A 506 -0.18 19.98 -7.76
CA VAL A 506 1.22 19.69 -8.14
C VAL A 506 1.38 19.29 -9.61
N GLU A 507 0.52 19.82 -10.48
CA GLU A 507 0.54 19.59 -11.93
C GLU A 507 1.88 19.97 -12.60
N ASN A 508 2.55 21.00 -12.07
CA ASN A 508 3.80 21.53 -12.61
C ASN A 508 4.94 20.50 -12.59
N TYR A 509 4.93 19.53 -11.65
CA TYR A 509 5.97 18.50 -11.58
C TYR A 509 5.93 17.56 -12.78
N TRP A 510 4.74 17.29 -13.33
CA TRP A 510 4.61 16.49 -14.55
C TRP A 510 5.18 17.22 -15.76
N ILE A 511 4.86 18.51 -15.88
CA ILE A 511 5.35 19.38 -16.96
C ILE A 511 6.88 19.47 -16.91
N ALA A 512 7.45 19.72 -15.72
CA ALA A 512 8.90 19.77 -15.53
C ALA A 512 9.57 18.44 -15.89
N ALA A 513 8.97 17.30 -15.50
CA ALA A 513 9.49 15.98 -15.84
C ALA A 513 9.44 15.71 -17.34
N LYS A 514 8.37 16.13 -18.03
CA LYS A 514 8.26 16.04 -19.49
C LYS A 514 9.33 16.89 -20.19
N GLY A 515 9.58 18.12 -19.71
CA GLY A 515 10.64 18.99 -20.22
C GLY A 515 12.05 18.42 -20.02
N ALA A 516 12.29 17.74 -18.89
CA ALA A 516 13.57 17.09 -18.57
C ALA A 516 13.91 15.87 -19.45
N GLN A 517 13.09 15.52 -20.45
CA GLN A 517 13.41 14.55 -21.49
C GLN A 517 14.19 15.16 -22.66
N LEU A 518 14.02 16.47 -22.88
CA LEU A 518 14.58 17.20 -24.02
C LEU A 518 15.97 17.82 -23.74
N ALA A 519 16.44 17.70 -22.50
CA ALA A 519 17.78 18.09 -22.05
C ALA A 519 18.57 16.84 -21.64
#